data_AF-A0A7S2PFF3-F1
#
_entry.id   AF-A0A7S2PFF3-F1
#
_cell.length_a   1.000
_cell.length_b   1.000
_cell.length_c   1.000
_cell.angle_alpha   90.00
_cell.angle_beta   90.00
_cell.angle_gamma   90.00
#
_symmetry.space_group_name_H-M   'P 1'
#
loop_
_entity.id
_entity.type
_entity.pdbx_description
1 polymer ?
#
loop_
_entity_poly.entity_id
_entity_poly.type
_entity_poly.pdbx_seq_one_letter_code
_entity_poly.pdbx_strand_id
1 'polypeptide(L)'
;EEFRTAGLKEFSELIDKNTWNIVHRSDVPKGKRVLPSTLVMKRKRFPDGRLRKYKARLCVRDDLQVAGSDYFETYAPVVQMSTVRLMLTLAVRNDFVTKQVDYSNAFVQAELDTDVFVSLPPGVTMSDGSSSVMHLRKSLYGLKQAPLKWYEKLRDSLLQRGFKQSKQDQCLFFAPNLVAVVYVDDVLFFSRS
;
A
#
# COMPACT_ATOMS: atom_id res chain seq x y z
N GLU A 1 12.19 -9.55 -21.65
CA GLU A 1 10.93 -10.32 -21.65
C GLU A 1 10.35 -10.52 -20.25
N GLU A 2 11.15 -10.94 -19.25
CA GLU A 2 10.60 -11.27 -17.92
C GLU A 2 9.99 -10.06 -17.17
N PHE A 3 10.51 -8.85 -17.38
CA PHE A 3 9.91 -7.64 -16.83
C PHE A 3 8.53 -7.31 -17.42
N ARG A 4 8.29 -7.66 -18.69
CA ARG A 4 6.97 -7.50 -19.32
C ARG A 4 5.96 -8.41 -18.64
N THR A 5 6.33 -9.67 -18.42
CA THR A 5 5.49 -10.64 -17.70
C THR A 5 5.21 -10.19 -16.27
N ALA A 6 6.22 -9.66 -15.56
CA ALA A 6 6.02 -9.11 -14.23
C ALA A 6 5.08 -7.89 -14.23
N GLY A 7 5.18 -7.02 -15.23
CA GLY A 7 4.30 -5.86 -15.40
C GLY A 7 2.85 -6.25 -15.69
N LEU A 8 2.64 -7.21 -16.59
CA LEU A 8 1.31 -7.74 -16.91
C LEU A 8 0.66 -8.39 -15.69
N LYS A 9 1.43 -9.16 -14.91
CA LYS A 9 0.96 -9.77 -13.67
C LYS A 9 0.56 -8.71 -12.63
N GLU A 10 1.37 -7.68 -12.43
CA GLU A 10 1.02 -6.56 -11.55
C GLU A 10 -0.30 -5.91 -12.02
N PHE A 11 -0.42 -5.64 -13.31
CA PHE A 11 -1.61 -4.99 -13.87
C PHE A 11 -2.86 -5.84 -13.70
N SER A 12 -2.79 -7.16 -13.95
CA SER A 12 -3.92 -8.06 -13.73
C SER A 12 -4.33 -8.13 -12.27
N GLU A 13 -3.37 -8.22 -11.33
CA GLU A 13 -3.66 -8.24 -9.89
C GLU A 13 -4.38 -6.95 -9.43
N LEU A 14 -4.04 -5.80 -10.04
CA LEU A 14 -4.69 -4.52 -9.73
C LEU A 14 -6.10 -4.43 -10.33
N ILE A 15 -6.31 -4.97 -11.53
CA ILE A 15 -7.64 -5.08 -12.16
C ILE A 15 -8.55 -5.98 -11.31
N ASP A 16 -8.07 -7.16 -10.93
CA ASP A 16 -8.83 -8.12 -10.11
C ASP A 16 -9.27 -7.52 -8.76
N LYS A 17 -8.49 -6.56 -8.24
CA LYS A 17 -8.80 -5.82 -7.01
C LYS A 17 -9.74 -4.64 -7.21
N ASN A 18 -10.24 -4.39 -8.42
CA ASN A 18 -11.09 -3.25 -8.77
C ASN A 18 -10.44 -1.91 -8.35
N THR A 19 -9.15 -1.75 -8.63
CA THR A 19 -8.36 -0.60 -8.14
C THR A 19 -8.79 0.72 -8.77
N TRP A 20 -9.27 0.68 -10.02
CA TRP A 20 -9.72 1.85 -10.76
C TRP A 20 -10.87 1.52 -11.70
N ASN A 21 -11.56 2.56 -12.15
CA ASN A 21 -12.42 2.53 -13.33
C ASN A 21 -11.68 3.12 -14.53
N ILE A 22 -11.98 2.62 -15.72
CA ILE A 22 -11.60 3.31 -16.95
C ILE A 22 -12.69 4.32 -17.29
N VAL A 23 -12.30 5.56 -17.50
CA VAL A 23 -13.19 6.65 -17.93
C VAL A 23 -12.59 7.38 -19.12
N HIS A 24 -13.43 7.95 -19.98
CA HIS A 24 -12.93 8.72 -21.11
C HIS A 24 -12.29 10.02 -20.60
N ARG A 25 -11.23 10.48 -21.28
CA ARG A 25 -10.50 11.70 -20.86
C ARG A 25 -11.38 12.95 -20.88
N SER A 26 -12.43 12.99 -21.71
CA SER A 26 -13.40 14.09 -21.71
C SER A 26 -14.22 14.18 -20.42
N ASP A 27 -14.36 13.07 -19.70
CA ASP A 27 -15.25 12.97 -18.54
C ASP A 27 -14.53 13.38 -17.24
N VAL A 28 -13.24 13.66 -17.32
CA VAL A 28 -12.46 14.20 -16.21
C VAL A 28 -12.98 15.61 -15.88
N PRO A 29 -13.42 15.87 -14.64
CA PRO A 29 -13.94 17.18 -14.26
C PRO A 29 -12.97 18.32 -14.55
N LYS A 30 -13.50 19.45 -15.03
CA LYS A 30 -12.69 20.65 -15.30
C LYS A 30 -11.97 21.08 -14.01
N GLY A 31 -10.65 21.25 -14.11
CA GLY A 31 -9.79 21.62 -12.97
C GLY A 31 -9.10 20.44 -12.29
N LYS A 32 -9.52 19.19 -12.53
CA LYS A 32 -8.79 18.00 -12.08
C LYS A 32 -7.66 17.67 -13.06
N ARG A 33 -6.47 17.36 -12.52
CA ARG A 33 -5.31 16.94 -13.30
C ARG A 33 -5.27 15.43 -13.41
N VAL A 34 -4.82 14.96 -14.58
CA VAL A 34 -4.50 13.56 -14.80
C VAL A 34 -3.03 13.36 -14.46
N LEU A 35 -2.77 12.59 -13.40
CA LEU A 35 -1.41 12.29 -12.94
C LEU A 35 -0.78 11.22 -13.84
N PRO A 36 0.49 11.36 -14.24
CA PRO A 36 1.16 10.28 -14.95
C PRO A 36 1.38 9.05 -14.05
N SER A 37 1.29 7.85 -14.63
CA SER A 37 1.75 6.62 -13.99
C SER A 37 3.08 6.13 -14.58
N THR A 38 3.81 5.33 -13.81
CA THR A 38 5.08 4.73 -14.22
C THR A 38 5.18 3.32 -13.66
N LEU A 39 5.68 2.39 -14.48
CA LEU A 39 5.95 1.03 -14.04
C LEU A 39 7.38 0.94 -13.47
N VAL A 40 7.50 0.84 -12.15
CA VAL A 40 8.79 0.72 -11.46
C VAL A 40 9.21 -0.75 -11.45
N MET A 41 10.34 -1.04 -12.08
CA MET A 41 10.84 -2.39 -12.29
C MET A 41 12.13 -2.63 -11.49
N LYS A 42 12.21 -3.76 -10.78
CA LYS A 42 13.39 -4.14 -9.98
C LYS A 42 13.68 -5.63 -10.05
N ARG A 43 14.97 -5.99 -10.17
CA ARG A 43 15.45 -7.35 -9.96
C ARG A 43 15.64 -7.58 -8.46
N LYS A 44 14.91 -8.53 -7.89
CA LYS A 44 15.12 -9.00 -6.51
C LYS A 44 16.13 -10.14 -6.53
N ARG A 45 17.15 -10.04 -5.67
CA ARG A 45 18.20 -11.05 -5.51
C ARG A 45 18.10 -11.68 -4.11
N PHE A 46 18.59 -12.89 -3.98
CA PHE A 46 18.86 -13.52 -2.69
C PHE A 46 20.07 -12.85 -2.01
N PRO A 47 20.28 -13.07 -0.70
CA PRO A 47 21.46 -12.55 0.00
C PRO A 47 22.79 -12.97 -0.63
N ASP A 48 22.84 -14.14 -1.27
CA ASP A 48 24.00 -14.64 -2.00
C ASP A 48 24.17 -14.04 -3.42
N GLY A 49 23.35 -13.07 -3.80
CA GLY A 49 23.41 -12.36 -5.08
C GLY A 49 22.68 -13.04 -6.23
N ARG A 50 22.20 -14.29 -6.08
CA ARG A 50 21.45 -14.98 -7.15
C ARG A 50 20.12 -14.28 -7.44
N LEU A 51 19.72 -14.29 -8.71
CA LEU A 51 18.46 -13.69 -9.13
C LEU A 51 17.30 -14.49 -8.52
N ARG A 52 16.44 -13.81 -7.75
CA ARG A 52 15.27 -14.42 -7.13
C ARG A 52 14.02 -14.23 -7.98
N LYS A 53 13.73 -12.97 -8.36
CA LYS A 53 12.58 -12.64 -9.23
C LYS A 53 12.69 -11.26 -9.84
N TYR A 54 11.99 -11.05 -10.95
CA TYR A 54 11.66 -9.73 -11.47
C TYR A 54 10.40 -9.22 -10.77
N LYS A 55 10.41 -7.97 -10.32
CA LYS A 55 9.27 -7.30 -9.71
C LYS A 55 8.95 -6.05 -10.51
N ALA A 56 7.68 -5.86 -10.85
CA ALA A 56 7.15 -4.62 -11.37
C ALA A 56 6.13 -4.08 -10.36
N ARG A 57 5.96 -2.76 -10.32
CA ARG A 57 4.93 -2.08 -9.54
C ARG A 57 4.40 -0.90 -10.32
N LEU A 58 3.08 -0.74 -10.39
CA LEU A 58 2.48 0.46 -10.95
C LEU A 58 2.51 1.56 -9.89
N CYS A 59 3.22 2.65 -10.18
CA CYS A 59 3.32 3.80 -9.30
C CYS A 59 2.73 5.04 -9.95
N VAL A 60 2.06 5.87 -9.15
CA VAL A 60 1.64 7.22 -9.53
C VAL A 60 2.80 8.19 -9.27
N ARG A 61 2.86 9.27 -10.05
CA ARG A 61 3.79 10.38 -9.87
C ARG A 61 3.26 11.32 -8.76
N ASP A 62 3.63 11.07 -7.51
CA ASP A 62 3.28 11.89 -6.35
C ASP A 62 3.86 13.31 -6.42
N ASP A 63 4.99 13.49 -7.08
CA ASP A 63 5.64 14.80 -7.29
C ASP A 63 4.70 15.84 -7.93
N LEU A 64 3.68 15.37 -8.66
CA LEU A 64 2.70 16.20 -9.35
C LEU A 64 1.37 16.35 -8.60
N GLN A 65 1.21 15.70 -7.44
CA GLN A 65 -0.01 15.84 -6.62
C GLN A 65 -0.05 17.17 -5.88
N VAL A 66 -1.24 17.77 -5.80
CA VAL A 66 -1.47 19.04 -5.11
C VAL A 66 -2.31 18.88 -3.86
N ALA A 67 -1.78 19.37 -2.74
CA ALA A 67 -2.47 19.43 -1.45
C ALA A 67 -3.74 20.27 -1.55
N GLY A 68 -4.82 19.81 -0.92
CA GLY A 68 -6.14 20.45 -0.98
C GLY A 68 -6.97 20.11 -2.22
N SER A 69 -6.38 19.44 -3.23
CA SER A 69 -7.10 18.93 -4.42
C SER A 69 -7.06 17.41 -4.48
N ASP A 70 -5.85 16.84 -4.46
CA ASP A 70 -5.61 15.43 -4.73
C ASP A 70 -5.37 14.62 -3.45
N TYR A 71 -5.11 15.31 -2.34
CA TYR A 71 -5.01 14.79 -0.99
C TYR A 71 -5.16 15.93 0.02
N PHE A 72 -5.57 15.60 1.24
CA PHE A 72 -5.67 16.54 2.36
C PHE A 72 -4.69 16.19 3.48
N GLU A 73 -4.60 14.91 3.84
CA GLU A 73 -3.68 14.41 4.85
C GLU A 73 -2.78 13.31 4.30
N THR A 74 -1.54 13.27 4.78
CA THR A 74 -0.52 12.31 4.34
C THR A 74 0.22 11.65 5.49
N TYR A 75 0.01 12.12 6.72
CA TYR A 75 0.78 11.66 7.87
C TYR A 75 0.31 10.25 8.26
N ALA A 76 1.15 9.25 7.99
CA ALA A 76 0.94 7.90 8.48
C ALA A 76 1.79 7.67 9.73
N PRO A 77 1.21 7.14 10.83
CA PRO A 77 1.98 6.78 12.01
C PRO A 77 3.03 5.72 11.68
N VAL A 78 4.22 5.88 12.27
CA VAL A 78 5.30 4.91 12.20
C VAL A 78 5.61 4.45 13.60
N VAL A 79 5.71 3.14 13.79
CA VAL A 79 6.02 2.55 15.09
C VAL A 79 7.35 3.09 15.62
N GLN A 80 7.37 3.39 16.91
CA GLN A 80 8.59 3.81 17.57
C GLN A 80 9.55 2.63 17.71
N MET A 81 10.84 2.85 17.42
CA MET A 81 11.86 1.81 17.60
C MET A 81 11.99 1.36 19.06
N SER A 82 11.66 2.22 20.02
CA SER A 82 11.52 1.85 21.44
C SER A 82 10.47 0.77 21.65
N THR A 83 9.29 0.90 21.04
CA THR A 83 8.21 -0.09 21.09
C THR A 83 8.64 -1.42 20.48
N VAL A 84 9.25 -1.40 19.29
CA VAL A 84 9.75 -2.62 18.62
C VAL A 84 10.76 -3.34 19.52
N ARG A 85 11.75 -2.61 20.07
CA ARG A 85 12.77 -3.18 20.96
C ARG A 85 12.16 -3.74 22.23
N LEU A 86 11.24 -3.00 22.86
CA LEU A 86 10.54 -3.44 24.06
C LEU A 86 9.79 -4.76 23.83
N MET A 87 9.02 -4.84 22.74
CA MET A 87 8.26 -6.06 22.43
C MET A 87 9.17 -7.26 22.14
N LEU A 88 10.28 -7.06 21.42
CA LEU A 88 11.28 -8.11 21.20
C LEU A 88 11.96 -8.55 22.50
N THR A 89 12.31 -7.61 23.39
CA THR A 89 12.89 -7.94 24.70
C THR A 89 11.89 -8.71 25.57
N LEU A 90 10.62 -8.32 25.57
CA LEU A 90 9.57 -9.06 26.28
C LEU A 90 9.37 -10.45 25.68
N ALA A 91 9.45 -10.58 24.36
CA ALA A 91 9.33 -11.88 23.69
C ALA A 91 10.45 -12.84 24.11
N VAL A 92 11.70 -12.37 24.12
CA VAL A 92 12.84 -13.20 24.56
C VAL A 92 12.74 -13.52 26.05
N ARG A 93 12.39 -12.55 26.89
CA ARG A 93 12.33 -12.73 28.35
C ARG A 93 11.22 -13.69 28.79
N ASN A 94 10.08 -13.69 28.09
CA ASN A 94 8.89 -14.44 28.47
C ASN A 94 8.56 -15.58 27.50
N ASP A 95 9.49 -15.92 26.61
CA ASP A 95 9.35 -16.97 25.60
C ASP A 95 8.08 -16.84 24.74
N PHE A 96 7.80 -15.63 24.25
CA PHE A 96 6.65 -15.41 23.37
C PHE A 96 6.92 -15.95 21.96
N VAL A 97 5.91 -16.57 21.37
CA VAL A 97 5.91 -16.95 19.97
C VAL A 97 5.71 -15.69 19.12
N THR A 98 6.63 -15.46 18.18
CA THR A 98 6.58 -14.32 17.26
C THR A 98 6.31 -14.75 15.82
N LYS A 99 5.46 -14.01 15.10
CA LYS A 99 5.26 -14.17 13.65
C LYS A 99 5.24 -12.83 12.94
N GLN A 100 5.92 -12.75 11.80
CA GLN A 100 5.86 -11.59 10.91
C GLN A 100 4.91 -11.88 9.74
N VAL A 101 4.09 -10.88 9.40
CA VAL A 101 3.23 -10.89 8.21
C VAL A 101 3.58 -9.69 7.33
N ASP A 102 3.92 -9.95 6.07
CA ASP A 102 4.13 -8.95 5.02
C ASP A 102 2.89 -8.88 4.13
N TYR A 103 2.18 -7.75 4.13
CA TYR A 103 0.96 -7.59 3.34
C TYR A 103 1.27 -7.29 1.88
N SER A 104 1.06 -8.29 1.03
CA SER A 104 1.17 -8.12 -0.41
C SER A 104 0.13 -7.14 -0.95
N ASN A 105 0.60 -6.12 -1.69
CA ASN A 105 -0.23 -5.07 -2.28
C ASN A 105 -1.08 -4.32 -1.21
N ALA A 106 -0.46 -4.04 -0.06
CA ALA A 106 -1.05 -3.33 1.08
C ALA A 106 -1.88 -2.09 0.70
N PHE A 107 -1.29 -1.15 -0.05
CA PHE A 107 -1.98 0.11 -0.41
C PHE A 107 -3.27 -0.09 -1.21
N VAL A 108 -3.35 -1.15 -2.03
CA VAL A 108 -4.52 -1.45 -2.87
C VAL A 108 -5.69 -2.00 -2.04
N GLN A 109 -5.51 -2.27 -0.75
CA GLN A 109 -6.59 -2.68 0.14
C GLN A 109 -7.39 -1.48 0.68
N ALA A 110 -6.82 -0.27 0.61
CA ALA A 110 -7.42 0.93 1.12
C ALA A 110 -8.16 1.70 0.03
N GLU A 111 -9.36 2.16 0.33
CA GLU A 111 -10.17 2.99 -0.55
C GLU A 111 -9.67 4.45 -0.53
N LEU A 112 -9.87 5.16 -1.64
CA LEU A 112 -9.61 6.59 -1.73
C LEU A 112 -10.90 7.36 -1.49
N ASP A 113 -10.78 8.42 -0.71
CA ASP A 113 -11.83 9.42 -0.43
C ASP A 113 -11.74 10.63 -1.37
N THR A 114 -10.68 10.73 -2.17
CA THR A 114 -10.42 11.81 -3.12
C THR A 114 -10.44 11.32 -4.55
N ASP A 115 -11.02 12.11 -5.45
CA ASP A 115 -10.94 11.86 -6.89
C ASP A 115 -9.51 12.07 -7.42
N VAL A 116 -8.87 10.96 -7.77
CA VAL A 116 -7.55 10.92 -8.39
C VAL A 116 -7.65 10.26 -9.76
N PHE A 117 -7.27 11.00 -10.79
CA PHE A 117 -7.23 10.52 -12.17
C PHE A 117 -5.78 10.28 -12.58
N VAL A 118 -5.51 9.14 -13.21
CA VAL A 118 -4.17 8.71 -13.56
C VAL A 118 -4.13 8.27 -15.01
N SER A 119 -3.08 8.64 -15.75
CA SER A 119 -2.90 8.18 -17.12
C SER A 119 -2.61 6.68 -17.15
N LEU A 120 -3.06 6.00 -18.20
CA LEU A 120 -2.60 4.63 -18.46
C LEU A 120 -1.06 4.60 -18.53
N PRO A 121 -0.44 3.52 -18.03
CA PRO A 121 1.02 3.41 -18.06
C PRO A 121 1.53 3.31 -19.51
N PRO A 122 2.77 3.77 -19.78
CA PRO A 122 3.36 3.69 -21.11
C PRO A 122 3.33 2.26 -21.65
N GLY A 123 2.83 2.09 -22.89
CA GLY A 123 2.70 0.78 -23.54
C GLY A 123 1.37 0.06 -23.29
N VAL A 124 0.48 0.62 -22.46
CA VAL A 124 -0.91 0.16 -22.34
C VAL A 124 -1.81 1.11 -23.12
N THR A 125 -2.55 0.56 -24.09
CA THR A 125 -3.52 1.30 -24.91
C THR A 125 -4.84 0.55 -24.90
N MET A 126 -5.94 1.30 -25.00
CA MET A 126 -7.26 0.70 -25.17
C MET A 126 -7.39 0.19 -26.61
N SER A 127 -8.05 -0.96 -26.79
CA SER A 127 -8.22 -1.59 -28.10
C SER A 127 -9.01 -0.74 -29.10
N ASP A 128 -9.83 0.19 -28.60
CA ASP A 128 -10.62 1.13 -29.40
C ASP A 128 -9.86 2.42 -29.75
N GLY A 129 -8.61 2.58 -29.31
CA GLY A 129 -7.82 3.80 -29.54
C GLY A 129 -8.30 5.02 -28.76
N SER A 130 -9.25 4.88 -27.84
CA SER A 130 -9.81 5.98 -27.06
C SER A 130 -8.77 6.60 -26.12
N SER A 131 -8.84 7.92 -25.93
CA SER A 131 -8.06 8.60 -24.90
C SER A 131 -8.73 8.34 -23.55
N SER A 132 -8.27 7.28 -22.88
CA SER A 132 -8.82 6.83 -21.60
C SER A 132 -7.87 7.12 -20.43
N VAL A 133 -8.45 7.30 -19.25
CA VAL A 133 -7.71 7.49 -17.99
C VAL A 133 -8.25 6.56 -16.91
N MET A 134 -7.42 6.26 -15.91
CA MET A 134 -7.80 5.48 -14.74
C MET A 134 -8.31 6.42 -13.65
N HIS A 135 -9.58 6.30 -13.27
CA HIS A 135 -10.13 6.94 -12.07
C HIS A 135 -9.96 5.99 -10.89
N LEU A 136 -9.07 6.34 -9.97
CA LEU A 136 -8.71 5.44 -8.87
C LEU A 136 -9.84 5.34 -7.85
N ARG A 137 -10.24 4.11 -7.52
CA ARG A 137 -11.12 3.80 -6.38
C ARG A 137 -10.32 3.46 -5.13
N LYS A 138 -9.13 2.90 -5.31
CA LYS A 138 -8.26 2.44 -4.24
C LYS A 138 -6.87 3.05 -4.36
N SER A 139 -6.20 3.09 -3.22
CA SER A 139 -4.89 3.68 -3.10
C SER A 139 -3.83 2.86 -3.87
N LEU A 140 -2.89 3.57 -4.49
CA LEU A 140 -1.79 3.01 -5.28
C LEU A 140 -0.45 3.48 -4.74
N TYR A 141 0.60 2.73 -5.07
CA TYR A 141 1.97 3.16 -4.79
C TYR A 141 2.26 4.51 -5.45
N GLY A 142 3.03 5.36 -4.77
CA GLY A 142 3.36 6.69 -5.28
C GLY A 142 2.22 7.70 -5.18
N LEU A 143 1.16 7.43 -4.41
CA LEU A 143 0.29 8.49 -3.89
C LEU A 143 0.79 8.93 -2.52
N LYS A 144 0.77 10.23 -2.24
CA LYS A 144 1.22 10.80 -0.96
C LYS A 144 0.38 10.31 0.23
N GLN A 145 -0.92 10.11 0.02
CA GLN A 145 -1.83 9.61 1.05
C GLN A 145 -1.82 8.07 1.19
N ALA A 146 -1.11 7.33 0.32
CA ALA A 146 -1.21 5.88 0.30
C ALA A 146 -0.84 5.18 1.61
N PRO A 147 0.27 5.55 2.29
CA PRO A 147 0.63 4.94 3.56
C PRO A 147 -0.41 5.19 4.66
N LEU A 148 -0.99 6.39 4.70
CA LEU A 148 -2.03 6.75 5.66
C LEU A 148 -3.29 5.93 5.44
N LYS A 149 -3.78 5.87 4.19
CA LYS A 149 -5.00 5.11 3.87
C LYS A 149 -4.86 3.62 4.19
N TRP A 150 -3.69 3.04 3.92
CA TRP A 150 -3.41 1.67 4.34
C TRP A 150 -3.41 1.49 5.86
N TYR A 151 -2.72 2.38 6.57
CA TYR A 151 -2.69 2.34 8.02
C TYR A 151 -4.09 2.42 8.63
N GLU A 152 -4.95 3.33 8.16
CA GLU A 152 -6.34 3.46 8.61
C GLU A 152 -7.13 2.17 8.35
N LYS A 153 -7.03 1.61 7.14
CA LYS A 153 -7.70 0.36 6.78
C LYS A 153 -7.27 -0.80 7.68
N LEU A 154 -5.97 -0.92 7.95
CA LEU A 154 -5.43 -1.97 8.82
C LEU A 154 -5.83 -1.75 10.28
N ARG A 155 -5.71 -0.52 10.79
CA ARG A 155 -6.15 -0.13 12.15
C ARG A 155 -7.61 -0.52 12.35
N ASP A 156 -8.50 -0.08 11.47
CA ASP A 156 -9.94 -0.34 11.62
C ASP A 156 -10.24 -1.84 11.54
N SER A 157 -9.53 -2.56 10.68
CA SER A 157 -9.62 -4.02 10.58
C SER A 157 -9.17 -4.74 11.86
N LEU A 158 -8.12 -4.25 12.53
CA LEU A 158 -7.66 -4.78 13.81
C LEU A 158 -8.65 -4.47 14.94
N LEU A 159 -9.14 -3.22 15.00
CA LEU A 159 -10.13 -2.81 15.99
C LEU A 159 -11.42 -3.63 15.89
N GLN A 160 -11.92 -3.88 14.68
CA GLN A 160 -13.08 -4.73 14.43
C GLN A 160 -12.88 -6.19 14.89
N ARG A 161 -11.62 -6.65 14.97
CA ARG A 161 -11.25 -7.99 15.46
C ARG A 161 -11.00 -8.02 16.97
N GLY A 162 -11.32 -6.94 17.69
CA GLY A 162 -11.22 -6.86 19.14
C GLY A 162 -9.86 -6.41 19.66
N PHE A 163 -8.95 -5.94 18.78
CA PHE A 163 -7.73 -5.30 19.25
C PHE A 163 -8.04 -3.91 19.82
N LYS A 164 -7.24 -3.50 20.80
CA LYS A 164 -7.22 -2.15 21.38
C LYS A 164 -5.91 -1.47 21.00
N GLN A 165 -6.02 -0.27 20.44
CA GLN A 165 -4.86 0.55 20.10
C GLN A 165 -4.24 1.16 21.36
N SER A 166 -2.91 1.20 21.42
CA SER A 166 -2.16 1.86 22.48
C SER A 166 -2.29 3.38 22.39
N LYS A 167 -2.28 4.06 23.56
CA LYS A 167 -2.28 5.53 23.63
C LYS A 167 -0.88 6.12 23.45
N GLN A 168 0.16 5.33 23.70
CA GLN A 168 1.56 5.77 23.65
C GLN A 168 2.17 5.60 22.26
N ASP A 169 1.77 4.55 21.54
CA ASP A 169 2.24 4.28 20.18
C ASP A 169 1.07 3.80 19.32
N GLN A 170 0.70 4.60 18.33
CA GLN A 170 -0.45 4.33 17.47
C GLN A 170 -0.29 3.05 16.62
N CYS A 171 0.93 2.53 16.49
CA CYS A 171 1.21 1.30 15.76
C CYS A 171 1.20 0.04 16.65
N LEU A 172 0.94 0.19 17.95
CA LEU A 172 0.88 -0.92 18.91
C LEU A 172 -0.58 -1.27 19.24
N PHE A 173 -0.94 -2.53 19.09
CA PHE A 173 -2.29 -3.03 19.30
C PHE A 173 -2.29 -4.28 20.19
N PHE A 174 -3.28 -4.40 21.06
CA PHE A 174 -3.41 -5.48 22.03
C PHE A 174 -4.75 -6.19 21.93
N ALA A 175 -4.73 -7.51 21.93
CA ALA A 175 -5.85 -8.42 22.17
C ALA A 175 -5.49 -9.37 23.34
N PRO A 176 -6.45 -10.10 23.94
CA PRO A 176 -6.22 -10.84 25.19
C PRO A 176 -4.96 -11.72 25.23
N ASN A 177 -4.64 -12.41 24.13
CA ASN A 177 -3.48 -13.31 24.03
C ASN A 177 -2.54 -12.93 22.88
N LEU A 178 -2.72 -11.76 22.26
CA LEU A 178 -2.01 -11.41 21.03
C LEU A 178 -1.69 -9.92 20.99
N VAL A 179 -0.44 -9.59 20.74
CA VAL A 179 0.01 -8.21 20.50
C VAL A 179 0.41 -8.08 19.04
N ALA A 180 0.00 -6.99 18.40
CA ALA A 180 0.37 -6.66 17.03
C ALA A 180 1.12 -5.33 17.00
N VAL A 181 2.28 -5.32 16.35
CA VAL A 181 3.08 -4.13 16.10
C VAL A 181 3.09 -3.89 14.60
N VAL A 182 2.47 -2.79 14.16
CA VAL A 182 2.34 -2.41 12.76
C VAL A 182 3.53 -1.57 12.32
N TYR A 183 4.33 -2.08 11.40
CA TYR A 183 5.46 -1.37 10.78
C TYR A 183 5.16 -1.19 9.29
N VAL A 184 4.44 -0.12 8.93
CA VAL A 184 4.07 0.18 7.54
C VAL A 184 3.35 -1.01 6.87
N ASP A 185 4.04 -1.78 6.01
CA ASP A 185 3.49 -2.93 5.28
C ASP A 185 3.63 -4.26 6.06
N ASP A 186 4.47 -4.28 7.11
CA ASP A 186 4.76 -5.43 7.95
C ASP A 186 3.96 -5.36 9.27
N VAL A 187 3.56 -6.52 9.78
CA VAL A 187 3.01 -6.63 11.14
C VAL A 187 3.73 -7.74 11.89
N LEU A 188 4.25 -7.40 13.07
CA LEU A 188 4.84 -8.34 14.01
C LEU A 188 3.80 -8.73 15.05
N PHE A 189 3.50 -10.01 15.13
CA PHE A 189 2.61 -10.60 16.11
C PHE A 189 3.41 -11.28 17.22
N PHE A 190 2.95 -11.11 18.46
CA PHE A 190 3.53 -11.70 19.66
C PHE A 190 2.42 -12.37 20.46
N SER A 191 2.57 -13.64 20.78
CA SER A 191 1.61 -14.40 21.57
C SER A 191 2.31 -15.15 22.69
N ARG A 192 1.62 -15.35 23.81
CA ARG A 192 2.02 -16.39 24.75
C ARG A 192 1.78 -17.75 24.08
N SER A 193 2.66 -18.71 24.35
CA SER A 193 2.56 -20.10 23.90
C SER A 193 1.25 -20.75 24.32
#